data_AF-A0A7Y4VJU2-F1
#
_entry.id   AF-A0A7Y4VJU2-F1
#
_cell.length_a   1.000
_cell.length_b   1.000
_cell.length_c   1.000
_cell.angle_alpha   90.00
_cell.angle_beta   90.00
_cell.angle_gamma   90.00
#
_symmetry.space_group_name_H-M   'P 1'
#
loop_
_entity.id
_entity.type
_entity.pdbx_description
1 polymer ?
#
loop_
_entity_poly.entity_id
_entity_poly.type
_entity_poly.pdbx_seq_one_letter_code
_entity_poly.pdbx_strand_id
1 'polypeptide(L)'
;YISFNKNRDFGVGDNAIQWSKPQLLLTKPGRVLWYPSLQPMNTPEDIANKNTCLKLGKKARLFVKDSEANEYSSEYIIEFEQ
;
A
#
# COMPACT_ATOMS: atom_id res chain seq x y z
N TYR A 1 9.65 1.15 -1.25
CA TYR A 1 9.26 1.80 -2.52
C TYR A 1 7.84 1.38 -2.87
N ILE A 2 7.13 2.16 -3.68
CA ILE A 2 5.79 1.84 -4.19
C ILE A 2 5.68 2.24 -5.67
N SER A 3 4.94 1.46 -6.45
CA SER A 3 4.56 1.77 -7.83
C SER A 3 3.04 1.82 -7.95
N PHE A 4 2.54 2.58 -8.92
CA PHE A 4 1.11 2.78 -9.13
C PHE A 4 0.70 2.33 -10.53
N ASN A 5 -0.48 1.74 -10.63
CA ASN A 5 -1.15 1.48 -11.89
C ASN A 5 -2.49 2.21 -11.87
N LYS A 6 -2.64 3.19 -12.76
CA LYS A 6 -3.82 4.06 -12.83
C LYS A 6 -4.88 3.55 -13.82
N ASN A 7 -4.62 2.43 -14.50
CA ASN A 7 -5.59 1.85 -15.41
C ASN A 7 -6.82 1.35 -14.64
N ARG A 8 -8.01 1.68 -15.15
CA ARG A 8 -9.27 1.28 -14.51
C ARG A 8 -9.58 -0.21 -14.68
N ASP A 9 -9.14 -0.78 -15.80
CA ASP A 9 -9.36 -2.18 -16.15
C ASP A 9 -8.02 -2.82 -16.51
N PHE A 10 -7.61 -3.84 -15.77
CA PHE A 10 -6.36 -4.56 -15.99
C PHE A 10 -6.50 -5.70 -17.01
N GLY A 11 -7.71 -6.05 -17.46
CA GLY A 11 -7.94 -7.08 -18.47
C GLY A 11 -7.71 -6.61 -19.92
N VAL A 12 -7.54 -5.30 -20.13
CA VAL A 12 -7.35 -4.72 -21.47
C VAL A 12 -5.86 -4.63 -21.80
N GLY A 13 -5.44 -5.32 -22.86
CA GLY A 13 -4.09 -5.21 -23.41
C GLY A 13 -3.00 -5.48 -22.37
N ASP A 14 -2.04 -4.54 -22.27
CA ASP A 14 -0.92 -4.58 -21.33
C ASP A 14 -1.18 -3.75 -20.05
N ASN A 15 -2.43 -3.33 -19.79
CA ASN A 15 -2.75 -2.48 -18.64
C ASN A 15 -2.27 -3.07 -17.32
N ALA A 16 -2.30 -4.39 -17.14
CA ALA A 16 -1.84 -5.08 -15.93
C ALA A 16 -0.34 -4.88 -15.61
N ILE A 17 0.48 -4.51 -16.60
CA ILE A 17 1.94 -4.34 -16.44
C ILE A 17 2.42 -2.89 -16.54
N GLN A 18 1.52 -1.94 -16.81
CA GLN A 18 1.84 -0.50 -16.92
C GLN A 18 1.97 0.16 -15.54
N TRP A 19 2.93 -0.32 -14.74
CA TRP A 19 3.25 0.25 -13.44
C TRP A 19 4.17 1.46 -13.59
N SER A 20 3.96 2.48 -12.74
CA SER A 20 4.86 3.62 -12.63
C SER A 20 6.25 3.17 -12.18
N LYS A 21 7.26 3.99 -12.47
CA LYS A 21 8.57 3.85 -11.83
C LYS A 21 8.40 3.83 -10.29
N PRO A 22 9.07 2.93 -9.57
CA PRO A 22 8.99 2.88 -8.11
C PRO A 22 9.44 4.20 -7.49
N GLN A 23 8.68 4.72 -6.55
CA GLN A 23 9.04 5.88 -5.74
C GLN A 23 9.35 5.47 -4.29
N LEU A 24 10.28 6.16 -3.65
CA LEU A 24 10.61 5.89 -2.25
C LEU A 24 9.40 6.29 -1.39
N LEU A 25 8.82 5.31 -0.69
CA LEU A 25 7.64 5.52 0.16
C LEU A 25 8.02 5.81 1.61
N LEU A 26 8.91 4.98 2.16
CA LEU A 26 9.37 5.06 3.53
C LEU A 26 10.81 4.54 3.59
N THR A 27 11.63 5.23 4.37
CA THR A 27 12.95 4.77 4.77
C THR A 27 13.12 5.02 6.26
N LYS A 28 13.89 4.17 6.93
CA LYS A 28 14.27 4.32 8.34
C LYS A 28 15.78 4.15 8.40
N PRO A 29 16.56 5.20 8.74
CA PRO A 29 18.01 5.14 8.73
C PRO A 29 18.55 3.96 9.54
N GLY A 30 19.49 3.22 8.96
CA GLY A 30 20.13 2.06 9.61
C GLY A 30 19.21 0.84 9.80
N ARG A 31 18.04 0.81 9.16
CA ARG A 31 17.08 -0.30 9.23
C ARG A 31 16.65 -0.75 7.84
N VAL A 32 16.50 -2.05 7.65
CA VAL A 32 15.91 -2.62 6.44
C VAL A 32 14.44 -2.94 6.73
N LEU A 33 13.55 -2.21 6.07
CA LEU A 33 12.11 -2.43 6.16
C LEU A 33 11.63 -3.37 5.05
N TRP A 34 10.96 -4.44 5.44
CA TRP A 34 10.36 -5.45 4.57
C TRP A 34 8.84 -5.30 4.50
N TYR A 35 8.27 -5.94 3.47
CA TYR A 35 6.83 -6.17 3.30
C TYR A 35 5.96 -4.91 3.49
N PRO A 36 6.20 -3.81 2.75
CA PRO A 36 5.29 -2.68 2.78
C PRO A 36 3.92 -3.13 2.29
N SER A 37 2.93 -3.12 3.19
CA SER A 37 1.59 -3.60 2.94
C SER A 37 0.58 -2.52 3.28
N LEU A 38 -0.31 -2.22 2.33
CA LEU A 38 -1.39 -1.26 2.53
C LEU A 38 -2.64 -2.00 2.97
N GLN A 39 -3.21 -1.59 4.09
CA GLN A 39 -4.37 -2.21 4.71
C GLN A 39 -5.51 -1.20 4.86
N PRO A 40 -6.78 -1.67 4.83
CA PRO A 40 -7.93 -0.81 5.08
C PRO A 40 -7.90 -0.17 6.47
N MET A 41 -8.70 0.87 6.67
CA MET A 41 -8.71 1.68 7.88
C MET A 41 -9.74 1.19 8.92
N ASN A 42 -10.45 0.10 8.62
CA ASN A 42 -11.61 -0.39 9.37
C ASN A 42 -12.74 0.65 9.48
N THR A 43 -12.87 1.51 8.47
CA THR A 43 -14.04 2.40 8.39
C THR A 43 -15.32 1.59 8.13
N PRO A 44 -16.52 2.14 8.36
CA PRO A 44 -17.77 1.45 8.00
C PRO A 44 -17.82 1.00 6.53
N GLU A 45 -17.26 1.81 5.63
CA GLU A 45 -17.13 1.47 4.20
C GLU A 45 -16.19 0.28 3.98
N ASP A 46 -15.03 0.27 4.65
CA ASP A 46 -14.09 -0.87 4.56
C ASP A 46 -14.74 -2.16 5.06
N ILE A 47 -15.46 -2.08 6.19
CA ILE A 47 -16.17 -3.22 6.80
C ILE A 47 -17.25 -3.73 5.85
N ALA A 48 -18.04 -2.83 5.25
CA ALA A 48 -19.05 -3.19 4.26
C ALA A 48 -18.43 -3.90 3.04
N ASN A 49 -17.20 -3.52 2.67
CA ASN A 49 -16.40 -4.17 1.62
C ASN A 49 -15.54 -5.34 2.14
N LYS A 50 -15.88 -5.91 3.31
CA LYS A 50 -15.21 -7.08 3.93
C LYS A 50 -13.71 -6.88 4.20
N ASN A 51 -13.29 -5.64 4.49
CA ASN A 51 -11.90 -5.27 4.75
C ASN A 51 -10.93 -5.75 3.65
N THR A 52 -11.36 -5.67 2.38
CA THR A 52 -10.50 -6.03 1.25
C THR A 52 -9.34 -5.03 1.10
N CYS A 53 -8.12 -5.54 0.92
CA CYS A 53 -6.95 -4.72 0.56
C CYS A 53 -6.82 -4.51 -0.96
N LEU A 54 -7.66 -5.17 -1.77
CA LEU A 54 -7.64 -5.04 -3.23
C LEU A 54 -8.27 -3.73 -3.72
N LYS A 55 -9.16 -3.16 -2.91
CA LYS A 55 -9.85 -1.90 -3.19
C LYS A 55 -9.76 -1.01 -1.97
N LEU A 56 -8.71 -0.20 -1.92
CA LEU A 56 -8.49 0.78 -0.87
C LEU A 56 -9.19 2.09 -1.24
N GLY A 57 -9.76 2.76 -0.24
CA GLY A 57 -10.32 4.10 -0.40
C GLY A 57 -9.24 5.19 -0.45
N LYS A 58 -9.60 6.42 -0.09
CA LYS A 58 -8.66 7.56 -0.07
C LYS A 58 -7.49 7.37 0.89
N LYS A 59 -7.67 6.57 1.94
CA LYS A 59 -6.67 6.34 2.99
C LYS A 59 -6.40 4.86 3.18
N ALA A 60 -5.15 4.52 3.47
CA ALA A 60 -4.75 3.17 3.83
C ALA A 60 -3.68 3.20 4.92
N ARG A 61 -3.68 2.21 5.82
CA ARG A 61 -2.63 2.04 6.81
C ARG A 61 -1.43 1.34 6.18
N LEU A 62 -0.23 1.90 6.35
CA LEU A 62 1.01 1.27 5.89
C LEU A 62 1.57 0.39 7.01
N PHE A 63 1.61 -0.91 6.76
CA PHE A 63 2.33 -1.87 7.58
C PHE A 63 3.71 -2.14 6.99
N VAL A 64 4.71 -2.27 7.86
CA VAL A 64 6.07 -2.69 7.50
C VAL A 64 6.60 -3.67 8.54
N LYS A 65 7.54 -4.50 8.14
CA LYS A 65 8.34 -5.32 9.05
C LYS A 65 9.75 -4.76 9.15
N ASP A 66 10.21 -4.40 10.34
CA ASP A 66 11.62 -4.09 10.61
C ASP A 66 12.38 -5.43 10.65
N SER A 67 13.30 -5.65 9.70
CA SER A 67 13.93 -6.95 9.52
C SER A 67 14.87 -7.29 10.67
N GLU A 68 15.54 -6.28 11.21
CA GLU A 68 16.54 -6.39 12.27
C GLU A 68 15.88 -6.52 13.64
N ALA A 69 14.80 -5.77 13.90
CA ALA A 69 14.02 -5.91 15.13
C ALA A 69 13.09 -7.14 15.11
N ASN A 70 12.80 -7.69 13.93
CA ASN A 70 11.79 -8.73 13.71
C ASN A 70 10.39 -8.31 14.20
N GLU A 71 10.04 -7.05 14.03
CA GLU A 71 8.79 -6.43 14.50
C GLU A 71 7.95 -5.94 13.33
N TYR A 72 6.64 -6.05 13.46
CA TYR A 72 5.68 -5.42 12.54
C TYR A 72 5.19 -4.10 13.15
N SER A 73 5.21 -3.01 12.39
CA SER A 73 4.66 -1.73 12.82
C SER A 73 3.77 -1.11 11.74
N SER A 74 2.91 -0.19 12.16
CA SER A 74 1.99 0.54 11.27
C SER A 74 1.82 2.00 11.69
N GLU A 75 2.94 2.71 11.71
CA GLU A 75 3.04 4.08 12.21
C GLU A 75 2.46 5.13 11.25
N TYR A 76 2.29 4.78 9.98
CA TYR A 76 1.92 5.73 8.93
C TYR A 76 0.58 5.38 8.29
N ILE A 77 -0.19 6.43 7.99
CA ILE A 77 -1.37 6.37 7.13
C ILE A 77 -0.99 7.06 5.81
N ILE A 78 -1.25 6.39 4.70
CA ILE A 78 -1.08 6.93 3.36
C ILE A 78 -2.41 7.54 2.92
N GLU A 79 -2.36 8.78 2.40
CA GLU A 79 -3.48 9.45 1.74
C GLU A 79 -3.17 9.54 0.24
N PHE A 80 -4.11 9.10 -0.58
CA PHE A 80 -4.00 9.20 -2.04
C PHE A 80 -4.65 10.50 -2.50
N GLU A 81 -3.85 11.37 -3.11
CA GLU A 81 -4.31 12.57 -3.80
C GLU A 81 -4.56 12.23 -5.27
N GLN A 82 -5.66 12.76 -5.81
CA GLN A 82 -6.14 12.45 -7.15
C GLN A 82 -5.40 13.24 -8.23
#